data_AF-A0A401P458-F1
#
_entry.id   AF-A0A401P458-F1
#
_cell.length_a   1.000
_cell.length_b   1.000
_cell.length_c   1.000
_cell.angle_alpha   90.00
_cell.angle_beta   90.00
_cell.angle_gamma   90.00
#
_symmetry.space_group_name_H-M   'P 1'
#
loop_
_entity.id
_entity.type
_entity.pdbx_description
1 polymer ?
#
loop_
_entity_poly.entity_id
_entity_poly.type
_entity_poly.pdbx_seq_one_letter_code
_entity_poly.pdbx_strand_id
1 'polypeptide(L)'
;MKWLIITLACIQLSECLLRMPLFKAKHRRFDPSTSSTYHSNNQGVSIQYGTGAMVGILGYDTVSISNMVIRDQEFGLATSEPGGFYSYVTFDGILGMGYPSLASAGATTVFHNMMTQNLVDQPLFSVYLTR
;
A
#
# COMPACT_ATOMS: atom_id res chain seq x y z
N MET A 1 9.30 13.62 -60.47
CA MET A 1 8.40 13.74 -59.31
C MET A 1 7.63 12.44 -59.14
N LYS A 2 8.09 11.53 -58.27
CA LYS A 2 7.37 10.32 -57.82
C LYS A 2 8.28 9.58 -56.81
N TRP A 3 8.41 10.14 -55.61
CA TRP A 3 9.08 9.54 -54.44
C TRP A 3 8.29 9.85 -53.16
N LEU A 4 6.95 9.82 -53.22
CA LEU A 4 6.12 10.25 -52.10
C LEU A 4 4.89 9.35 -51.88
N ILE A 5 5.02 8.02 -51.95
CA ILE A 5 3.93 7.08 -51.57
C ILE A 5 4.46 5.86 -50.78
N ILE A 6 5.55 5.96 -50.01
CA ILE A 6 5.99 4.86 -49.12
C ILE A 6 6.36 5.39 -47.72
N THR A 7 5.50 6.23 -47.14
CA THR A 7 5.60 6.59 -45.70
C THR A 7 4.25 6.61 -44.98
N LEU A 8 3.15 6.23 -45.64
CA LEU A 8 1.81 6.27 -45.05
C LEU A 8 1.17 4.90 -44.78
N ALA A 9 1.99 3.85 -44.67
CA ALA A 9 1.56 2.51 -44.26
C ALA A 9 2.28 1.99 -43.00
N CYS A 10 3.07 2.84 -42.33
CA CYS A 10 3.81 2.49 -41.11
C CYS A 10 3.38 3.32 -39.88
N ILE A 11 2.18 3.89 -39.89
CA ILE A 11 1.59 4.59 -38.73
C ILE A 11 0.38 3.84 -38.17
N GLN A 12 0.05 2.66 -38.73
CA GLN A 12 -1.06 1.83 -38.22
C GLN A 12 -0.58 0.55 -37.52
N LEU A 13 0.66 0.54 -37.04
CA LEU A 13 1.20 -0.52 -36.16
C LEU A 13 1.52 -0.03 -34.73
N SER A 14 1.32 1.26 -34.43
CA SER A 14 1.53 1.80 -33.08
C SER A 14 0.28 1.80 -32.18
N GLU A 15 -0.87 1.35 -32.69
CA GLU A 15 -2.09 1.15 -31.87
C GLU A 15 -2.36 -0.33 -31.54
N CYS A 16 -1.33 -1.18 -31.58
CA CYS A 16 -1.33 -2.43 -30.81
C CYS A 16 -1.06 -2.14 -29.32
N LEU A 17 -1.72 -1.11 -28.79
CA LEU A 17 -1.96 -0.98 -27.36
C LEU A 17 -2.95 -2.08 -27.05
N LEU A 18 -2.42 -3.18 -26.53
CA LEU A 18 -3.13 -4.14 -25.70
C LEU A 18 -4.10 -3.36 -24.80
N ARG A 19 -5.35 -3.23 -25.26
CA ARG A 19 -6.50 -2.92 -24.43
C ARG A 19 -6.80 -4.19 -23.65
N MET A 20 -5.81 -4.65 -22.87
CA MET A 20 -6.10 -5.49 -21.72
C MET A 20 -7.04 -4.62 -20.89
N PRO A 21 -8.28 -5.06 -20.62
CA PRO A 21 -9.10 -4.39 -19.65
C PRO A 21 -8.32 -4.50 -18.34
N LEU A 22 -7.64 -3.43 -17.96
CA LEU A 22 -6.99 -3.36 -16.68
C LEU A 22 -8.13 -3.47 -15.67
N PHE A 23 -8.27 -4.64 -15.07
CA PHE A 23 -9.29 -4.91 -14.07
C PHE A 23 -9.08 -3.89 -12.95
N LYS A 24 -10.01 -2.94 -12.84
CA LYS A 24 -10.02 -1.98 -11.74
C LYS A 24 -10.36 -2.74 -10.47
N ALA A 25 -9.35 -3.05 -9.65
CA ALA A 25 -9.57 -3.75 -8.40
C ALA A 25 -10.38 -2.86 -7.45
N LYS A 26 -11.43 -3.42 -6.84
CA LYS A 26 -12.18 -2.75 -5.78
C LYS A 26 -11.59 -3.18 -4.44
N HIS A 27 -10.81 -2.30 -3.83
CA HIS A 27 -10.19 -2.56 -2.54
C HIS A 27 -11.21 -2.63 -1.40
N ARG A 28 -10.93 -3.49 -0.42
CA ARG A 28 -11.62 -3.48 0.87
C ARG A 28 -11.15 -2.24 1.63
N ARG A 29 -12.09 -1.61 2.33
CA ARG A 29 -11.81 -0.42 3.15
C ARG A 29 -12.05 -0.76 4.60
N PHE A 30 -11.16 -0.29 5.45
CA PHE A 30 -11.35 -0.32 6.88
C PHE A 30 -12.42 0.71 7.28
N ASP A 31 -13.40 0.31 8.08
CA ASP A 31 -14.43 1.19 8.63
C ASP A 31 -14.18 1.38 10.15
N PRO A 32 -13.65 2.55 10.54
CA PRO A 32 -13.35 2.85 11.94
C PRO A 32 -14.56 2.77 12.87
N SER A 33 -15.78 3.00 12.37
CA SER A 33 -16.99 2.99 13.18
C SER A 33 -17.40 1.60 13.67
N THR A 34 -16.84 0.56 13.06
CA THR A 34 -17.16 -0.84 13.36
C THR A 34 -16.20 -1.47 14.37
N SER A 35 -15.09 -0.80 14.69
CA SER A 35 -14.09 -1.29 15.64
C SER A 35 -14.23 -0.57 16.99
N SER A 36 -14.42 -1.33 18.05
CA SER A 36 -14.51 -0.79 19.41
C SER A 36 -13.15 -0.43 20.01
N THR A 37 -12.05 -0.90 19.42
CA THR A 37 -10.68 -0.64 19.86
C THR A 37 -9.99 0.46 19.05
N TYR A 38 -10.61 0.89 17.95
CA TYR A 38 -10.11 1.97 17.12
C TYR A 38 -10.11 3.30 17.87
N HIS A 39 -9.02 4.03 17.73
CA HIS A 39 -8.96 5.43 18.09
C HIS A 39 -7.98 6.19 17.17
N SER A 40 -8.09 7.52 17.13
CA SER A 40 -7.23 8.36 16.32
C SER A 40 -7.09 9.75 16.92
N ASN A 41 -5.92 10.34 16.72
CA ASN A 41 -5.64 11.74 17.06
C ASN A 41 -5.91 12.69 15.88
N ASN A 42 -6.52 12.20 14.78
CA ASN A 42 -6.76 12.93 13.53
C ASN A 42 -5.50 13.59 12.93
N GLN A 43 -4.32 13.05 13.22
CA GLN A 43 -3.07 13.54 12.66
C GLN A 43 -2.97 13.15 11.19
N GLY A 44 -2.87 14.13 10.29
CA GLY A 44 -2.70 13.88 8.87
C GLY A 44 -1.33 13.26 8.55
N VAL A 45 -1.29 12.39 7.56
CA VAL A 45 -0.05 11.80 7.03
C VAL A 45 -0.05 11.84 5.50
N SER A 46 1.11 12.10 4.94
CA SER A 46 1.38 11.98 3.50
C SER A 46 2.58 11.08 3.31
N ILE A 47 2.43 10.05 2.48
CA ILE A 47 3.47 9.05 2.24
C ILE A 47 3.70 8.97 0.73
N GLN A 48 4.92 9.30 0.32
CA GLN A 48 5.39 9.05 -1.05
C GLN A 48 6.22 7.76 -1.04
N TYR A 49 5.90 6.83 -1.93
CA TYR A 49 6.67 5.59 -2.09
C TYR A 49 6.86 5.26 -3.57
N GLY A 50 8.08 5.46 -4.07
CA GLY A 50 8.38 5.33 -5.49
C GLY A 50 7.47 6.22 -6.34
N THR A 51 6.73 5.61 -7.27
CA THR A 51 5.77 6.28 -8.16
C THR A 51 4.35 6.38 -7.57
N GLY A 52 4.10 5.78 -6.41
CA GLY A 52 2.83 5.86 -5.69
C GLY A 52 2.88 6.91 -4.58
N ALA A 53 1.72 7.44 -4.21
CA ALA A 53 1.58 8.27 -3.03
C ALA A 53 0.25 7.97 -2.33
N MET A 54 0.19 8.25 -1.04
CA MET A 54 -1.01 8.14 -0.23
C MET A 54 -1.11 9.35 0.70
N VAL A 55 -2.31 9.90 0.81
CA VAL A 55 -2.69 10.90 1.80
C VAL A 55 -3.74 10.29 2.71
N GLY A 56 -3.61 10.50 4.00
CA GLY A 56 -4.45 9.85 4.99
C GLY A 56 -4.38 10.49 6.37
N ILE A 57 -4.92 9.76 7.33
CA ILE A 57 -4.88 10.09 8.76
C ILE A 57 -4.24 8.94 9.53
N LEU A 58 -3.50 9.23 10.59
CA LEU A 58 -2.99 8.22 11.50
C LEU A 58 -4.09 7.74 12.42
N GLY A 59 -4.20 6.43 12.60
CA GLY A 59 -5.09 5.79 13.56
C GLY A 59 -4.38 4.67 14.29
N TYR A 60 -5.02 4.22 15.35
CA TYR A 60 -4.54 3.18 16.24
C TYR A 60 -5.65 2.14 16.39
N ASP A 61 -5.31 0.87 16.25
CA ASP A 61 -6.25 -0.22 16.48
C ASP A 61 -5.50 -1.51 16.83
N THR A 62 -6.24 -2.55 17.22
CA THR A 62 -5.71 -3.88 17.39
C THR A 62 -5.56 -4.57 16.03
N VAL A 63 -4.33 -4.87 15.66
CA VAL A 63 -3.99 -5.56 14.41
C VAL A 63 -3.69 -7.02 14.70
N SER A 64 -4.36 -7.92 13.98
CA SER A 64 -4.10 -9.36 14.08
C SER A 64 -3.33 -9.85 12.86
N ILE A 65 -2.19 -10.50 13.10
CA ILE A 65 -1.38 -11.15 12.06
C ILE A 65 -1.26 -12.62 12.44
N SER A 66 -1.93 -13.50 11.68
CA SER A 66 -2.06 -14.92 12.01
C SER A 66 -2.66 -15.10 13.43
N ASN A 67 -1.92 -15.70 14.35
CA ASN A 67 -2.28 -15.92 15.75
C ASN A 67 -1.78 -14.82 16.71
N MET A 68 -1.07 -13.81 16.20
CA MET A 68 -0.54 -12.71 17.01
C MET A 68 -1.52 -11.54 17.02
N VAL A 69 -1.83 -11.04 18.22
CA VAL A 69 -2.70 -9.89 18.43
C VAL A 69 -1.84 -8.72 18.92
N ILE A 70 -1.60 -7.78 18.03
CA ILE A 70 -0.81 -6.58 18.31
C ILE A 70 -1.80 -5.48 18.72
N ARG A 71 -1.72 -5.08 19.98
CA ARG A 71 -2.58 -4.00 20.49
C ARG A 71 -1.97 -2.64 20.16
N ASP A 72 -2.83 -1.65 20.03
CA ASP A 72 -2.41 -0.24 19.88
C ASP A 72 -1.42 -0.03 18.72
N GLN A 73 -1.69 -0.69 17.59
CA GLN A 73 -0.86 -0.56 16.41
C GLN A 73 -1.23 0.70 15.66
N GLU A 74 -0.25 1.56 15.44
CA GLU A 74 -0.37 2.75 14.61
C GLU A 74 -0.35 2.41 13.12
N PHE A 75 -1.30 2.95 12.33
CA PHE A 75 -1.33 2.80 10.88
C PHE A 75 -1.96 4.01 10.18
N GLY A 76 -1.66 4.16 8.90
CA GLY A 76 -2.25 5.21 8.07
C GLY A 76 -3.56 4.75 7.42
N LEU A 77 -4.65 5.47 7.66
CA LEU A 77 -5.92 5.31 6.96
C LEU A 77 -5.91 6.21 5.73
N ALA A 78 -5.81 5.59 4.55
CA ALA A 78 -5.82 6.31 3.28
C ALA A 78 -7.17 6.99 3.05
N THR A 79 -7.14 8.32 2.87
CA THR A 79 -8.30 9.12 2.44
C THR A 79 -8.23 9.41 0.94
N SER A 80 -7.01 9.45 0.38
CA SER A 80 -6.76 9.62 -1.05
C SER A 80 -5.49 8.88 -1.46
N GLU A 81 -5.57 8.16 -2.57
CA GLU A 81 -4.48 7.40 -3.17
C GLU A 81 -4.25 7.93 -4.60
N PRO A 82 -3.56 9.08 -4.75
CA PRO A 82 -3.38 9.68 -6.06
C PRO A 82 -2.53 8.79 -6.98
N GLY A 83 -2.93 8.73 -8.24
CA GLY A 83 -2.25 7.97 -9.29
C GLY A 83 -2.99 6.70 -9.73
N GLY A 84 -2.57 6.13 -10.86
CA GLY A 84 -3.19 4.94 -11.42
C GLY A 84 -2.73 3.63 -10.77
N PHE A 85 -1.64 3.65 -10.00
CA PHE A 85 -0.99 2.43 -9.47
C PHE A 85 -1.95 1.53 -8.69
N TYR A 86 -2.69 2.11 -7.73
CA TYR A 86 -3.61 1.37 -6.88
C TYR A 86 -4.82 0.79 -7.63
N SER A 87 -5.18 1.33 -8.80
CA SER A 87 -6.31 0.77 -9.55
C SER A 87 -6.02 -0.63 -10.11
N TYR A 88 -4.75 -1.05 -10.14
CA TYR A 88 -4.31 -2.28 -10.80
C TYR A 88 -3.70 -3.30 -9.85
N VAL A 89 -3.59 -2.98 -8.55
CA VAL A 89 -3.04 -3.90 -7.55
C VAL A 89 -4.15 -4.74 -6.93
N THR A 90 -3.81 -5.94 -6.50
CA THR A 90 -4.77 -6.86 -5.85
C THR A 90 -4.75 -6.78 -4.33
N PHE A 91 -3.71 -6.18 -3.73
CA PHE A 91 -3.60 -5.99 -2.28
C PHE A 91 -4.36 -4.75 -1.83
N ASP A 92 -4.93 -4.77 -0.62
CA ASP A 92 -5.71 -3.64 -0.07
C ASP A 92 -4.86 -2.61 0.68
N GLY A 93 -3.61 -2.93 1.01
CA GLY A 93 -2.71 -2.03 1.73
C GLY A 93 -1.29 -2.57 1.81
N ILE A 94 -0.41 -1.80 2.46
CA ILE A 94 1.01 -2.12 2.60
C ILE A 94 1.36 -2.28 4.08
N LEU A 95 2.01 -3.38 4.42
CA LEU A 95 2.56 -3.64 5.75
C LEU A 95 4.06 -3.33 5.76
N GLY A 96 4.44 -2.24 6.44
CA GLY A 96 5.84 -1.86 6.59
C GLY A 96 6.57 -2.70 7.66
N MET A 97 7.64 -3.39 7.25
CA MET A 97 8.51 -4.19 8.14
C MET A 97 9.88 -3.53 8.38
N GLY A 98 10.01 -2.24 8.07
CA GLY A 98 11.24 -1.47 8.23
C GLY A 98 11.46 -0.98 9.67
N TYR A 99 12.59 -0.29 9.86
CA TYR A 99 12.91 0.37 11.14
C TYR A 99 12.01 1.59 11.39
N PRO A 100 11.70 1.93 12.67
CA PRO A 100 10.94 3.12 13.02
C PRO A 100 11.53 4.43 12.49
N SER A 101 12.85 4.51 12.31
CA SER A 101 13.54 5.68 11.74
C SER A 101 13.17 5.98 10.29
N LEU A 102 12.59 5.01 9.57
CA LEU A 102 12.12 5.15 8.19
C LEU A 102 10.59 5.35 8.11
N ALA A 103 9.89 5.26 9.24
CA ALA A 103 8.45 5.42 9.27
C ALA A 103 8.07 6.89 9.07
N SER A 104 7.08 7.14 8.21
CA SER A 104 6.51 8.48 8.09
C SER A 104 5.92 8.90 9.43
N ALA A 105 6.08 10.17 9.79
CA ALA A 105 5.65 10.74 11.06
C ALA A 105 6.24 10.08 12.33
N GLY A 106 7.29 9.26 12.21
CA GLY A 106 7.89 8.55 13.34
C GLY A 106 7.01 7.44 13.92
N ALA A 107 6.06 6.94 13.12
CA ALA A 107 5.08 5.96 13.54
C ALA A 107 5.71 4.66 14.06
N THR A 108 5.09 4.05 15.07
CA THR A 108 5.57 2.79 15.62
C THR A 108 5.33 1.65 14.62
N THR A 109 6.39 0.97 14.19
CA THR A 109 6.26 -0.10 13.19
C THR A 109 5.70 -1.38 13.81
N VAL A 110 5.03 -2.17 12.97
CA VAL A 110 4.37 -3.41 13.40
C VAL A 110 5.33 -4.37 14.09
N PHE A 111 6.50 -4.57 13.49
CA PHE A 111 7.50 -5.46 14.08
C PHE A 111 8.07 -4.93 15.39
N HIS A 112 8.19 -3.60 15.53
CA HIS A 112 8.58 -3.00 16.80
C HIS A 112 7.55 -3.32 17.89
N ASN A 113 6.25 -3.14 17.61
CA ASN A 113 5.19 -3.48 18.55
C ASN A 113 5.12 -4.98 18.88
N MET A 114 5.39 -5.86 17.92
CA MET A 114 5.50 -7.29 18.21
C MET A 114 6.59 -7.59 19.22
N MET A 115 7.76 -6.96 19.08
CA MET A 115 8.88 -7.15 20.01
C MET A 115 8.57 -6.55 21.39
N THR A 116 8.04 -5.32 21.46
CA THR A 116 7.73 -4.67 22.75
C THR A 116 6.63 -5.38 23.53
N GLN A 117 5.69 -6.02 22.83
CA GLN A 117 4.61 -6.81 23.43
C GLN A 117 4.99 -8.28 23.65
N ASN A 118 6.25 -8.66 23.42
CA ASN A 118 6.75 -10.04 23.56
C ASN A 118 5.93 -11.07 22.76
N LEU A 119 5.49 -10.71 21.55
CA LEU A 119 4.73 -11.59 20.66
C LEU A 119 5.61 -12.50 19.80
N VAL A 120 6.93 -12.25 19.78
CA VAL A 120 7.92 -13.03 19.05
C VAL A 120 8.98 -13.56 20.00
N ASP A 121 9.36 -14.83 19.83
CA ASP A 121 10.39 -15.48 20.67
C ASP A 121 11.78 -14.89 20.42
N GLN A 122 12.03 -14.43 19.19
CA GLN A 122 13.27 -13.80 18.77
C GLN A 122 12.97 -12.57 17.94
N PRO A 123 13.81 -11.52 17.98
CA PRO A 123 13.63 -10.27 17.21
C PRO A 123 14.01 -10.47 15.74
N LEU A 124 13.42 -11.48 15.09
CA LEU A 124 13.71 -11.93 13.73
C LEU A 124 12.39 -12.17 12.98
N PHE A 125 12.38 -11.84 11.69
CA PHE A 125 11.38 -12.33 10.76
C PHE A 125 12.11 -12.78 9.48
N SER A 126 11.47 -13.66 8.71
CA SER A 126 12.01 -14.13 7.43
C SER A 126 10.91 -14.14 6.38
N VAL A 127 11.32 -14.00 5.12
CA VAL A 127 10.41 -14.02 3.98
C VAL A 127 10.93 -15.06 3.01
N TYR A 128 10.05 -16.00 2.65
CA TYR A 128 10.29 -16.97 1.59
C TYR A 128 9.31 -16.71 0.46
N LEU A 129 9.83 -16.43 -0.74
CA LEU A 129 9.04 -16.17 -1.94
C LEU A 129 9.24 -17.31 -2.92
N THR A 130 8.16 -17.98 -3.29
CA THR A 130 8.17 -18.95 -4.38
C THR A 130 8.13 -18.23 -5.72
N ARG A 131 8.76 -18.82 -6.74
CA ARG A 131 8.81 -18.27 -8.09
C ARG A 131 7.58 -18.66 -8.91
#